data_AF-A0AA45C747-F1
#
_entry.id   AF-A0AA45C747-F1
#
_cell.length_a   1.000
_cell.length_b   1.000
_cell.length_c   1.000
_cell.angle_alpha   90.00
_cell.angle_beta   90.00
_cell.angle_gamma   90.00
#
_symmetry.space_group_name_H-M   'P 1'
#
loop_
_entity.id
_entity.type
_entity.pdbx_description
1 polymer ?
#
loop_
_entity_poly.entity_id
_entity_poly.type
_entity_poly.pdbx_seq_one_letter_code
_entity_poly.pdbx_strand_id
1 'polypeptide(L)'
;MSLNDDYKQCKKIIKQNSKTFYKAFSMLNTEKSIEGSLTMFIISFIITIIFSSISAQNNIIITSLLIATISTIIEILSPFGIDNLTVPIITSITYEILTNIIK
;
A
#
# COMPACT_ATOMS: atom_id res chain seq x y z
N MET A 1 29.29 -25.95 -20.86
CA MET A 1 28.25 -25.08 -20.32
C MET A 1 27.61 -25.82 -19.16
N SER A 2 27.74 -25.35 -17.91
CA SER A 2 27.19 -26.08 -16.76
C SER A 2 25.75 -25.63 -16.48
N LEU A 3 24.88 -26.57 -16.06
CA LEU A 3 23.50 -26.29 -15.62
C LEU A 3 23.39 -25.12 -14.62
N ASN A 4 24.44 -24.90 -13.83
CA ASN A 4 24.50 -23.85 -12.82
C ASN A 4 24.70 -22.45 -13.44
N ASP A 5 25.39 -22.37 -14.58
CA ASP A 5 25.60 -21.13 -15.33
C ASP A 5 24.31 -20.72 -16.05
N ASP A 6 23.59 -21.69 -16.62
CA ASP A 6 22.28 -21.46 -17.25
C ASP A 6 21.24 -21.00 -16.22
N TYR A 7 21.23 -21.59 -15.01
CA TYR A 7 20.37 -21.13 -13.91
C TYR A 7 20.69 -19.69 -13.50
N LYS A 8 21.98 -19.33 -13.34
CA LYS A 8 22.38 -17.95 -13.01
C LYS A 8 21.98 -16.98 -14.11
N GLN A 9 22.12 -17.37 -15.37
CA GLN A 9 21.73 -16.56 -16.52
C GLN A 9 20.21 -16.33 -16.55
N CYS A 10 19.40 -17.38 -16.39
CA CYS A 10 17.94 -17.28 -16.29
C CYS A 10 17.50 -16.39 -15.12
N LYS A 11 18.08 -16.57 -13.93
CA LYS A 11 17.76 -15.74 -12.75
C LYS A 11 18.06 -14.26 -13.00
N LYS A 12 19.14 -13.95 -13.72
CA LYS A 12 19.52 -12.58 -14.09
C LYS A 12 18.53 -11.97 -15.10
N ILE A 13 18.15 -12.73 -16.13
CA ILE A 13 17.17 -12.33 -17.14
C ILE A 13 15.79 -12.08 -16.51
N ILE A 14 15.31 -12.99 -15.65
CA ILE A 14 14.02 -12.84 -14.96
C ILE A 14 14.04 -11.60 -14.05
N LYS A 15 15.12 -11.38 -13.29
CA LYS A 15 15.26 -10.20 -12.43
C LYS A 15 15.32 -8.89 -13.23
N GLN A 16 15.92 -8.90 -14.42
CA GLN A 16 16.03 -7.73 -15.28
C GLN A 16 14.70 -7.41 -15.98
N ASN A 17 14.00 -8.42 -16.49
CA ASN A 17 12.72 -8.26 -17.19
C ASN A 17 11.53 -7.97 -16.24
N SER A 18 11.60 -8.47 -14.99
CA SER A 18 10.56 -8.16 -14.00
C SER A 18 10.56 -6.68 -13.64
N LYS A 19 11.73 -6.07 -13.43
CA LYS A 19 11.86 -4.62 -13.17
C LYS A 19 11.36 -3.72 -14.29
N THR A 20 11.38 -4.17 -15.54
CA THR A 20 10.91 -3.38 -16.69
C THR A 20 9.39 -3.39 -16.86
N PHE A 21 8.67 -4.31 -16.21
CA PHE A 21 7.22 -4.48 -16.40
C PHE A 21 6.36 -3.63 -15.46
N TYR A 22 6.94 -3.11 -14.37
CA TYR A 22 6.26 -2.28 -13.38
C TYR A 22 7.20 -1.16 -12.93
N LYS A 23 6.66 0.06 -12.73
CA LYS A 23 7.48 1.20 -12.33
C LYS A 23 7.75 1.12 -10.82
N ALA A 24 8.68 0.23 -10.46
CA ALA A 24 9.09 0.02 -9.09
C ALA A 24 10.09 1.07 -8.60
N PHE A 25 9.94 1.49 -7.36
CA PHE A 25 10.91 2.25 -6.59
C PHE A 25 11.35 1.43 -5.37
N SER A 26 12.57 1.69 -4.88
CA SER A 26 13.06 1.02 -3.68
C SER A 26 12.83 1.89 -2.45
N MET A 27 12.13 1.37 -1.45
CA MET A 27 12.07 1.94 -0.10
C MET A 27 12.29 0.84 0.93
N LEU A 28 13.06 1.13 1.99
CA LEU A 28 13.33 0.22 3.11
C LEU A 28 13.76 -1.20 2.67
N ASN A 29 14.65 -1.30 1.66
CA ASN A 29 15.10 -2.57 1.06
C ASN A 29 13.99 -3.44 0.45
N THR A 30 12.81 -2.86 0.19
CA THR A 30 11.72 -3.49 -0.53
C THR A 30 11.44 -2.76 -1.84
N GLU A 31 11.07 -3.50 -2.87
CA GLU A 31 10.62 -2.93 -4.14
C GLU A 31 9.10 -2.71 -4.05
N LYS A 32 8.68 -1.46 -4.21
CA LYS A 32 7.27 -1.02 -4.21
C LYS A 32 6.93 -0.48 -5.59
N SER A 33 5.70 -0.62 -6.04
CA SER A 33 5.26 -0.12 -7.34
C SER A 33 4.36 1.11 -7.18
N ILE A 34 4.48 2.06 -8.10
CA ILE A 34 3.59 3.23 -8.12
C ILE A 34 2.14 2.79 -8.33
N GLU A 35 1.93 1.79 -9.18
CA GLU A 35 0.62 1.19 -9.45
C GLU A 35 0.03 0.55 -8.18
N GLY A 36 0.87 -0.10 -7.37
CA GLY A 36 0.48 -0.67 -6.09
C GLY A 36 0.03 0.39 -5.09
N SER A 37 0.83 1.43 -4.89
CA SER A 37 0.49 2.53 -3.97
C SER A 37 -0.73 3.33 -4.42
N LEU A 38 -0.91 3.53 -5.74
CA LEU A 38 -2.11 4.15 -6.30
C LEU A 38 -3.35 3.29 -6.06
N THR A 39 -3.23 1.97 -6.27
CA THR A 39 -4.31 1.02 -5.96
C THR A 39 -4.65 1.06 -4.47
N MET A 40 -3.64 1.09 -3.61
CA MET A 40 -3.82 1.18 -2.15
C MET A 40 -4.60 2.43 -1.76
N PHE A 41 -4.25 3.58 -2.35
CA PHE A 41 -4.94 4.84 -2.11
C PHE A 41 -6.41 4.77 -2.53
N ILE A 42 -6.68 4.36 -3.78
CA ILE A 42 -8.04 4.34 -4.36
C ILE A 42 -8.94 3.37 -3.58
N ILE A 43 -8.46 2.15 -3.32
CA ILE A 43 -9.24 1.14 -2.62
C ILE A 43 -9.49 1.55 -1.17
N SER A 44 -8.47 2.07 -0.46
CA SER A 44 -8.65 2.56 0.91
C SER A 44 -9.64 3.73 0.97
N PHE A 45 -9.61 4.62 -0.01
CA PHE A 45 -10.55 5.74 -0.12
C PHE A 45 -11.99 5.25 -0.30
N ILE A 46 -12.24 4.33 -1.24
CA ILE A 46 -13.57 3.77 -1.49
C ILE A 46 -14.10 3.04 -0.25
N ILE A 47 -13.29 2.19 0.38
CA ILE A 47 -13.69 1.45 1.57
C ILE A 47 -14.03 2.41 2.72
N THR A 48 -13.21 3.45 2.93
CA THR A 48 -13.44 4.41 4.02
C THR A 48 -14.67 5.27 3.77
N ILE A 49 -14.97 5.64 2.52
CA ILE A 49 -16.22 6.32 2.17
C ILE A 49 -17.42 5.46 2.53
N ILE A 50 -17.41 4.19 2.11
CA ILE A 50 -18.51 3.25 2.36
C ILE A 50 -18.70 3.09 3.87
N PHE A 51 -17.61 2.85 4.59
CA PHE A 51 -17.65 2.65 6.04
C PHE A 51 -18.13 3.88 6.81
N SER A 52 -17.65 5.07 6.46
CA SER A 52 -18.04 6.33 7.11
C SER A 52 -19.49 6.72 6.79
N SER A 53 -19.97 6.38 5.59
CA SER A 53 -21.37 6.59 5.19
C SER A 53 -22.33 5.72 6.01
N ILE A 54 -21.97 4.45 6.22
CA ILE A 54 -22.75 3.53 7.05
C ILE A 54 -22.72 3.95 8.53
N SER A 55 -21.58 4.47 8.99
CA SER A 55 -21.39 4.93 10.38
C SER A 55 -21.97 6.32 10.67
N ALA A 56 -22.67 6.93 9.70
CA ALA A 56 -23.28 8.27 9.81
C ALA A 56 -22.31 9.36 10.32
N GLN A 57 -21.05 9.29 9.89
CA GLN A 57 -20.05 10.30 10.29
C GLN A 57 -20.18 11.59 9.50
N ASN A 58 -19.85 12.70 10.15
CA ASN A 58 -19.65 13.98 9.49
C ASN A 58 -18.33 13.96 8.67
N ASN A 59 -18.22 14.85 7.69
CA ASN A 59 -16.99 15.10 6.94
C ASN A 59 -16.38 13.88 6.21
N ILE A 60 -17.25 12.96 5.73
CA ILE A 60 -16.91 11.69 5.06
C ILE A 60 -15.77 11.82 4.03
N ILE A 61 -15.79 12.87 3.20
CA ILE A 61 -14.80 13.05 2.13
C ILE A 61 -13.41 13.31 2.73
N ILE A 62 -13.34 14.21 3.72
CA ILE A 62 -12.07 14.62 4.36
C ILE A 62 -11.50 13.45 5.15
N THR A 63 -12.32 12.77 5.95
CA THR A 63 -11.88 11.59 6.71
C THR A 63 -11.38 10.48 5.80
N SER A 64 -12.10 10.18 4.72
CA SER A 64 -11.69 9.15 3.76
C SER A 64 -10.40 9.51 3.04
N LEU A 65 -10.20 10.77 2.66
CA LEU A 65 -8.99 11.23 1.98
C LEU A 65 -7.75 11.13 2.88
N LEU A 66 -7.88 11.50 4.15
CA LEU A 66 -6.80 11.39 5.13
C LEU A 66 -6.45 9.94 5.42
N ILE A 67 -7.45 9.08 5.60
CA ILE A 67 -7.22 7.65 5.86
C ILE A 67 -6.60 6.95 4.66
N ALA A 68 -7.05 7.25 3.44
CA ALA A 68 -6.43 6.72 2.23
C ALA A 68 -4.96 7.15 2.11
N THR A 69 -4.66 8.41 2.39
CA THR A 69 -3.28 8.93 2.36
C THR A 69 -2.40 8.22 3.40
N ILE A 70 -2.88 8.09 4.63
CA ILE A 70 -2.16 7.44 5.72
C ILE A 70 -1.94 5.95 5.43
N SER A 71 -2.97 5.26 4.92
CA SER A 71 -2.92 3.87 4.46
C SER A 71 -1.80 3.64 3.43
N THR A 72 -1.74 4.50 2.40
CA THR A 72 -0.67 4.44 1.38
C THR A 72 0.71 4.71 1.98
N ILE A 73 0.86 5.66 2.91
CA ILE A 73 2.13 5.92 3.58
C ILE A 73 2.58 4.68 4.38
N ILE A 74 1.67 4.06 5.14
CA ILE A 74 1.97 2.84 5.92
C ILE A 74 2.37 1.71 4.98
N GLU A 75 1.67 1.52 3.86
CA GLU A 75 1.99 0.51 2.85
C GLU A 75 3.43 0.69 2.34
N ILE A 76 3.79 1.92 1.97
CA ILE A 76 5.14 2.28 1.51
C ILE A 76 6.20 2.04 2.59
N LEU A 77 5.87 2.32 3.86
CA LEU A 77 6.78 2.16 4.99
C LEU A 77 6.83 0.73 5.56
N SER A 78 6.00 -0.20 5.07
CA SER A 78 5.90 -1.56 5.59
C SER A 78 6.79 -2.52 4.78
N PRO A 79 7.95 -2.93 5.32
CA PRO A 79 8.83 -3.87 4.63
C PRO A 79 8.33 -5.32 4.77
N PHE A 80 8.83 -6.21 3.91
CA PHE A 80 8.66 -7.67 4.02
C PHE A 80 7.21 -8.21 4.02
N GLY A 81 6.24 -7.46 3.47
CA GLY A 81 4.85 -7.94 3.37
C GLY A 81 4.08 -7.94 4.70
N ILE A 82 4.57 -7.20 5.70
CA ILE A 82 3.85 -6.95 6.95
C ILE A 82 2.70 -5.95 6.77
N ASP A 83 2.60 -5.31 5.59
CA ASP A 83 1.56 -4.36 5.19
C ASP A 83 0.14 -4.89 5.41
N ASN A 84 -0.06 -6.20 5.20
CA ASN A 84 -1.35 -6.86 5.46
C ASN A 84 -1.79 -6.83 6.93
N LEU A 85 -0.87 -6.59 7.87
CA LEU A 85 -1.16 -6.41 9.30
C LEU A 85 -1.03 -4.94 9.72
N THR A 86 0.03 -4.26 9.30
CA THR A 86 0.30 -2.88 9.74
C THR A 86 -0.72 -1.90 9.19
N VAL A 87 -1.13 -2.04 7.93
CA VAL A 87 -2.11 -1.12 7.33
C VAL A 87 -3.46 -1.21 8.06
N PRO A 88 -4.12 -2.39 8.21
CA PRO A 88 -5.42 -2.43 8.89
C PRO A 88 -5.37 -1.94 10.34
N ILE A 89 -4.32 -2.28 11.09
CA ILE A 89 -4.19 -1.89 12.51
C ILE A 89 -4.04 -0.37 12.63
N ILE A 90 -3.09 0.22 11.90
CA ILE A 90 -2.79 1.65 12.05
C ILE A 90 -3.93 2.50 11.47
N THR A 91 -4.51 2.11 10.34
CA THR A 91 -5.66 2.84 9.75
C THR A 91 -6.89 2.81 10.65
N SER A 92 -7.17 1.69 11.33
CA SER A 92 -8.28 1.61 12.29
C SER A 92 -8.10 2.57 13.47
N ILE A 93 -6.90 2.59 14.07
CA ILE A 93 -6.58 3.52 15.16
C ILE A 93 -6.68 4.97 14.70
N THR A 94 -6.13 5.26 13.51
CA THR A 94 -6.16 6.61 12.92
C THR A 94 -7.60 7.06 12.67
N TYR A 95 -8.46 6.17 12.16
CA TYR A 95 -9.86 6.46 11.91
C TYR A 95 -10.59 6.87 13.19
N GLU A 96 -10.42 6.11 14.26
CA GLU A 96 -11.05 6.43 15.55
C GLU A 96 -10.59 7.79 16.08
N ILE A 97 -9.28 8.06 16.04
CA ILE A 97 -8.73 9.35 16.49
C ILE A 97 -9.28 10.50 15.65
N LEU A 98 -9.22 10.36 14.32
CA LEU A 98 -9.59 11.40 13.38
C LEU A 98 -11.07 11.77 13.50
N THR A 99 -11.93 10.76 13.63
CA THR A 99 -13.38 10.95 13.67
C THR A 99 -13.84 11.52 15.01
N ASN A 100 -13.12 11.25 16.10
CA ASN A 100 -13.33 11.93 17.37
C ASN A 100 -12.91 13.41 17.35
N ILE A 101 -11.91 13.79 16.55
CA ILE A 101 -11.47 15.20 16.40
C ILE A 101 -12.42 15.98 15.48
N ILE A 102 -12.97 15.32 14.46
CA ILE A 102 -13.75 15.95 13.38
C ILE A 102 -15.27 15.93 13.64
N LYS A 103 -15.73 15.34 14.76
CA LYS A 103 -17.12 15.38 15.24
C LYS A 103 -17.65 16.80 15.36
#